data_AF-A0A352A9P8-F1
#
_entry.id   AF-A0A352A9P8-F1
#
_cell.length_a   1.000
_cell.length_b   1.000
_cell.length_c   1.000
_cell.angle_alpha   90.00
_cell.angle_beta   90.00
_cell.angle_gamma   90.00
#
_symmetry.space_group_name_H-M   'P 1'
#
loop_
_entity.id
_entity.type
_entity.pdbx_description
1 polymer ?
#
loop_
_entity_poly.entity_id
_entity_poly.type
_entity_poly.pdbx_seq_one_letter_code
_entity_poly.pdbx_strand_id
1 'polypeptide(L)'
;MKKSIRDMFYELVSIQSDTGTEMEYNMAKHILALIENDDYFIKNTDNYGEYIGSDPLKRPVIWALKKGKTNKTIILTGHYDCVEINCYGDLREFALNPDELKIRLKKLNLPNAVKADLNSEDGVFGRGVNDMKAGIAISLYTLFNNKDENVNILFLGVHDEENLSSGMRQSVNLLVQLKEKYNLEYSLM
;
A
#
# COMPACT_ATOMS: atom_id res chain seq x y z
N MET A 1 -18.06 -10.05 -6.02
CA MET A 1 -18.11 -9.33 -4.73
C MET A 1 -16.90 -8.40 -4.67
N LYS A 2 -17.07 -7.16 -4.20
CA LYS A 2 -15.91 -6.28 -3.96
C LYS A 2 -15.10 -6.84 -2.78
N LYS A 3 -13.77 -6.85 -2.90
CA LYS A 3 -12.87 -7.27 -1.80
C LYS A 3 -13.08 -6.37 -0.58
N SER A 4 -13.08 -6.96 0.62
CA SER A 4 -13.08 -6.17 1.86
C SER A 4 -11.70 -5.56 2.12
N ILE A 5 -11.62 -4.57 3.01
CA ILE A 5 -10.34 -4.03 3.48
C ILE A 5 -9.46 -5.16 4.03
N ARG A 6 -10.04 -6.10 4.78
CA ARG A 6 -9.31 -7.22 5.38
C ARG A 6 -8.73 -8.16 4.32
N ASP A 7 -9.49 -8.48 3.28
CA ASP A 7 -9.02 -9.38 2.20
C ASP A 7 -7.82 -8.76 1.47
N MET A 8 -7.93 -7.50 1.06
CA MET A 8 -6.84 -6.76 0.41
C MET A 8 -5.64 -6.62 1.34
N PHE A 9 -5.88 -6.32 2.62
CA PHE A 9 -4.82 -6.20 3.60
C PHE A 9 -4.02 -7.50 3.77
N TYR A 10 -4.70 -8.64 3.90
CA TYR A 10 -4.03 -9.94 4.05
C TYR A 10 -3.27 -10.34 2.77
N GLU A 11 -3.84 -10.05 1.60
CA GLU A 11 -3.19 -10.26 0.31
C GLU A 11 -1.91 -9.43 0.18
N LEU A 12 -1.96 -8.13 0.53
CA LEU A 12 -0.78 -7.27 0.56
C LEU A 12 0.28 -7.80 1.55
N VAL A 13 -0.12 -8.18 2.78
CA VAL A 13 0.84 -8.69 3.77
C VAL A 13 1.54 -9.96 3.28
N SER A 14 0.85 -10.82 2.54
CA SER A 14 1.40 -12.09 2.03
C SER A 14 2.53 -11.93 1.01
N ILE A 15 2.68 -10.76 0.40
CA ILE A 15 3.68 -10.49 -0.64
C ILE A 15 4.90 -9.85 0.02
N GLN A 16 6.05 -10.52 -0.04
CA GLN A 16 7.31 -9.95 0.45
C GLN A 16 7.74 -8.76 -0.42
N SER A 17 8.18 -7.68 0.22
CA SER A 17 8.55 -6.41 -0.44
C SER A 17 9.72 -5.74 0.27
N ASP A 18 10.81 -6.48 0.49
CA ASP A 18 11.92 -5.99 1.30
C ASP A 18 12.56 -4.74 0.66
N THR A 19 12.71 -3.70 1.46
CA THR A 19 13.27 -2.40 1.06
C THR A 19 14.65 -2.55 0.43
N GLY A 20 14.87 -1.86 -0.69
CA GLY A 20 16.14 -1.85 -1.40
C GLY A 20 16.36 -3.10 -2.27
N THR A 21 15.31 -3.82 -2.63
CA THR A 21 15.39 -5.05 -3.43
C THR A 21 14.41 -5.06 -4.60
N GLU A 22 14.61 -5.98 -5.54
CA GLU A 22 13.65 -6.19 -6.64
C GLU A 22 12.28 -6.70 -6.15
N MET A 23 12.16 -7.19 -4.91
CA MET A 23 10.89 -7.70 -4.37
C MET A 23 9.82 -6.60 -4.26
N GLU A 24 10.25 -5.34 -4.07
CA GLU A 24 9.36 -4.17 -4.10
C GLU A 24 8.56 -4.08 -5.41
N TYR A 25 9.14 -4.52 -6.53
CA TYR A 25 8.46 -4.54 -7.82
C TYR A 25 7.26 -5.49 -7.84
N ASN A 26 7.33 -6.63 -7.14
CA ASN A 26 6.22 -7.59 -7.06
C ASN A 26 5.01 -6.97 -6.37
N MET A 27 5.26 -6.20 -5.31
CA MET A 27 4.20 -5.47 -4.61
C MET A 27 3.60 -4.38 -5.50
N ALA A 28 4.43 -3.60 -6.20
CA ALA A 28 3.95 -2.58 -7.11
C ALA A 28 3.04 -3.16 -8.21
N LYS A 29 3.46 -4.26 -8.83
CA LYS A 29 2.66 -5.03 -9.80
C LYS A 29 1.34 -5.49 -9.22
N HIS A 30 1.35 -5.97 -7.98
CA HIS A 30 0.14 -6.44 -7.34
C HIS A 30 -0.86 -5.31 -7.09
N ILE A 31 -0.38 -4.17 -6.59
CA ILE A 31 -1.21 -2.96 -6.38
C ILE A 31 -1.80 -2.49 -7.72
N LEU A 32 -1.00 -2.45 -8.78
CA LEU A 32 -1.47 -2.11 -10.13
C LEU A 32 -2.57 -3.07 -10.60
N ALA A 33 -2.38 -4.38 -10.44
CA ALA A 33 -3.38 -5.37 -10.82
C ALA A 33 -4.70 -5.21 -10.03
N LEU A 34 -4.66 -4.82 -8.76
CA LEU A 34 -5.87 -4.50 -8.00
C LEU A 34 -6.62 -3.30 -8.59
N ILE A 35 -5.90 -2.28 -9.05
CA ILE A 35 -6.45 -1.08 -9.69
C ILE A 35 -7.04 -1.42 -11.07
N GLU A 36 -6.30 -2.17 -11.89
CA GLU A 36 -6.71 -2.59 -13.24
C GLU A 36 -8.00 -3.40 -13.26
N ASN A 37 -8.27 -4.15 -12.18
CA ASN A 37 -9.46 -4.99 -12.05
C ASN A 37 -10.69 -4.25 -11.47
N ASP A 38 -10.59 -2.98 -11.14
CA ASP A 38 -11.73 -2.19 -10.65
C ASP A 38 -12.58 -1.61 -11.81
N ASP A 39 -13.90 -1.68 -11.68
CA ASP A 39 -14.87 -1.27 -12.69
C ASP A 39 -14.69 0.17 -13.19
N TYR A 40 -14.25 1.08 -12.32
CA TYR A 40 -14.01 2.47 -12.71
C TYR A 40 -12.77 2.57 -13.60
N PHE A 41 -11.68 1.92 -13.20
CA PHE A 41 -10.40 2.01 -13.90
C PHE A 41 -10.37 1.22 -15.21
N ILE A 42 -11.13 0.13 -15.32
CA ILE A 42 -11.37 -0.58 -16.60
C ILE A 42 -11.93 0.39 -17.66
N LYS A 43 -12.79 1.33 -17.26
CA LYS A 43 -13.42 2.32 -18.15
C LYS A 43 -12.61 3.60 -18.31
N ASN A 44 -11.61 3.81 -17.46
CA ASN A 44 -10.80 5.02 -17.39
C ASN A 44 -9.31 4.62 -17.36
N THR A 45 -8.85 3.93 -18.40
CA THR A 45 -7.48 3.38 -18.48
C THR A 45 -6.39 4.44 -18.44
N ASP A 46 -6.72 5.67 -18.83
CA ASP A 46 -5.79 6.80 -18.73
C ASP A 46 -5.63 7.32 -17.30
N ASN A 47 -6.42 6.86 -16.33
CA ASN A 47 -6.45 7.41 -14.97
C ASN A 47 -5.64 6.60 -13.96
N TYR A 48 -4.73 5.74 -14.39
CA TYR A 48 -3.78 5.07 -13.50
C TYR A 48 -2.51 4.72 -14.27
N GLY A 49 -1.46 4.30 -13.55
CA GLY A 49 -0.29 3.72 -14.18
C GLY A 49 0.92 3.64 -13.27
N GLU A 50 2.02 3.27 -13.90
CA GLU A 50 3.35 3.24 -13.29
C GLU A 50 4.12 4.52 -13.67
N TYR A 51 4.91 5.03 -12.74
CA TYR A 51 5.90 6.06 -13.01
C TYR A 51 7.27 5.59 -12.53
N ILE A 52 8.19 5.44 -13.47
CA ILE A 52 9.57 5.03 -13.20
C ILE A 52 10.46 6.24 -13.45
N GLY A 53 11.10 6.73 -12.40
CA GLY A 53 12.07 7.81 -12.51
C GLY A 53 13.51 7.30 -12.65
N SER A 54 14.42 7.95 -11.94
CA SER A 54 15.85 7.63 -11.87
C SER A 54 16.21 6.53 -10.87
N ASP A 55 15.23 5.82 -10.30
CA ASP A 55 15.50 4.72 -9.37
C ASP A 55 16.42 3.66 -10.01
N PRO A 56 17.53 3.25 -9.35
CA PRO A 56 18.45 2.26 -9.90
C PRO A 56 17.81 0.88 -10.10
N LEU A 57 16.87 0.50 -9.23
CA LEU A 57 16.17 -0.79 -9.28
C LEU A 57 14.91 -0.72 -10.16
N LYS A 58 14.63 0.42 -10.80
CA LYS A 58 13.46 0.64 -11.67
C LYS A 58 12.13 0.31 -10.99
N ARG A 59 12.08 0.48 -9.66
CA ARG A 59 10.85 0.35 -8.87
C ARG A 59 9.90 1.49 -9.25
N PRO A 60 8.63 1.21 -9.59
CA PRO A 60 7.69 2.25 -10.01
C PRO A 60 6.96 2.87 -8.82
N VAL A 61 6.62 4.15 -8.94
CA VAL A 61 5.52 4.73 -8.18
C VAL A 61 4.22 4.30 -8.87
N ILE A 62 3.29 3.72 -8.13
CA ILE A 62 1.96 3.36 -8.65
C ILE A 62 1.00 4.50 -8.33
N TRP A 63 0.25 4.97 -9.32
CA TRP A 63 -0.73 6.03 -9.12
C TRP A 63 -2.08 5.67 -9.74
N ALA A 64 -3.15 6.19 -9.15
CA ALA A 64 -4.50 6.05 -9.68
C ALA A 64 -5.40 7.21 -9.27
N LEU A 65 -6.13 7.78 -10.22
CA LEU A 65 -6.97 8.96 -10.06
C LEU A 65 -8.44 8.60 -10.28
N LYS A 66 -9.24 8.65 -9.21
CA LYS A 66 -10.69 8.63 -9.32
C LYS A 66 -11.22 10.06 -9.35
N LYS A 67 -11.74 10.47 -10.51
CA LYS A 67 -12.23 11.84 -10.72
C LYS A 67 -13.60 12.04 -10.07
N GLY A 68 -13.73 13.16 -9.35
CA GLY A 68 -15.00 13.80 -9.03
C GLY A 68 -15.39 14.83 -10.09
N LYS A 69 -16.27 15.75 -9.70
CA LYS A 69 -16.80 16.87 -10.48
C LYS A 69 -16.04 18.18 -10.28
N THR A 70 -15.14 18.24 -9.29
CA THR A 70 -14.32 19.42 -9.01
C THR A 70 -12.84 19.12 -9.27
N ASN A 71 -12.00 20.15 -9.22
CA ASN A 71 -10.55 20.04 -9.28
C ASN A 71 -9.92 19.71 -7.90
N LYS A 72 -10.64 19.91 -6.80
CA LYS A 72 -10.15 19.59 -5.44
C LYS A 72 -9.76 18.11 -5.37
N THR A 73 -8.57 17.85 -4.85
CA THR A 73 -7.98 16.51 -4.87
C THR A 73 -7.34 16.19 -3.54
N ILE A 74 -7.75 15.05 -2.97
CA ILE A 74 -7.11 14.44 -1.81
C ILE A 74 -6.11 13.40 -2.31
N ILE A 75 -4.89 13.45 -1.77
CA ILE A 75 -3.85 12.47 -2.06
C ILE A 75 -3.82 11.45 -0.93
N LEU A 76 -4.03 10.18 -1.26
CA LEU A 76 -3.85 9.04 -0.37
C LEU A 76 -2.51 8.39 -0.72
N THR A 77 -1.53 8.50 0.15
CA THR A 77 -0.18 7.99 -0.09
C THR A 77 0.23 6.96 0.96
N GLY A 78 1.07 6.03 0.55
CA GLY A 78 1.69 5.06 1.45
C GLY A 78 2.83 4.33 0.78
N HIS A 79 3.77 3.84 1.58
CA HIS A 79 4.88 3.06 1.07
C HIS A 79 4.58 1.57 1.14
N TYR A 80 5.00 0.85 0.09
CA TYR A 80 4.67 -0.55 -0.09
C TYR A 80 5.86 -1.49 0.21
N ASP A 81 7.04 -0.90 0.43
CA ASP A 81 8.21 -1.60 0.93
C ASP A 81 8.12 -1.81 2.45
N CYS A 82 8.82 -2.82 2.94
CA CYS A 82 8.96 -3.08 4.37
C CYS A 82 10.39 -3.54 4.65
N VAL A 83 10.90 -3.32 5.86
CA VAL A 83 12.18 -3.95 6.25
C VAL A 83 12.11 -5.49 6.25
N GLU A 84 13.27 -6.15 6.15
CA GLU A 84 13.33 -7.60 6.00
C GLU A 84 12.76 -8.39 7.20
N ILE A 85 12.53 -9.67 6.97
CA ILE A 85 11.91 -10.59 7.94
C ILE A 85 12.92 -11.35 8.81
N ASN A 86 14.22 -11.08 8.70
CA ASN A 86 15.25 -11.81 9.45
C ASN A 86 15.14 -11.61 10.97
N CYS A 87 14.58 -10.49 11.42
CA CYS A 87 14.35 -10.21 12.85
C CYS A 87 13.36 -11.19 13.52
N TYR A 88 12.61 -11.98 12.75
CA TYR A 88 11.68 -12.98 13.29
C TYR A 88 12.35 -14.29 13.71
N GLY A 89 13.63 -14.51 13.39
CA GLY A 89 14.37 -15.72 13.75
C GLY A 89 13.66 -16.98 13.25
N ASP A 90 13.40 -17.93 14.15
CA ASP A 90 12.72 -19.20 13.84
C ASP A 90 11.28 -19.01 13.31
N LEU A 91 10.68 -17.83 13.49
CA LEU A 91 9.34 -17.52 12.99
C LEU A 91 9.33 -16.85 11.61
N ARG A 92 10.49 -16.69 10.98
CA ARG A 92 10.65 -15.96 9.72
C ARG A 92 9.71 -16.43 8.61
N GLU A 93 9.55 -17.73 8.43
CA GLU A 93 8.67 -18.30 7.39
C GLU A 93 7.18 -17.93 7.58
N PHE A 94 6.78 -17.50 8.79
CA PHE A 94 5.42 -17.08 9.11
C PHE A 94 5.25 -15.56 9.14
N ALA A 95 6.33 -14.78 8.96
CA ALA A 95 6.30 -13.32 9.13
C ALA A 95 5.28 -12.60 8.22
N LEU A 96 4.92 -13.22 7.10
CA LEU A 96 3.97 -12.71 6.09
C LEU A 96 2.62 -13.46 6.12
N ASN A 97 2.39 -14.31 7.13
CA ASN A 97 1.13 -15.01 7.35
C ASN A 97 0.60 -14.65 8.73
N PRO A 98 -0.29 -13.64 8.84
CA PRO A 98 -0.68 -13.12 10.14
C PRO A 98 -1.36 -14.12 11.06
N ASP A 99 -2.18 -15.00 10.51
CA ASP A 99 -2.92 -15.99 11.29
C ASP A 99 -1.96 -17.06 11.83
N GLU A 100 -1.09 -17.61 10.98
CA GLU A 100 -0.12 -18.61 11.41
C GLU A 100 0.91 -18.02 12.39
N LEU A 101 1.38 -16.79 12.14
CA LEU A 101 2.29 -16.11 13.05
C LEU A 101 1.68 -15.93 14.45
N LYS A 102 0.40 -15.51 14.52
CA LYS A 102 -0.31 -15.37 15.80
C LYS A 102 -0.39 -16.70 16.54
N ILE A 103 -0.65 -17.81 15.85
CA ILE A 103 -0.67 -19.16 16.43
C ILE A 103 0.70 -19.55 17.00
N ARG A 104 1.79 -19.25 16.27
CA ARG A 104 3.16 -19.55 16.71
C ARG A 104 3.60 -18.68 17.89
N LEU A 105 3.31 -17.39 17.85
CA LEU A 105 3.63 -16.44 18.93
C LEU A 105 2.97 -16.84 20.26
N LYS A 106 1.75 -17.38 20.23
CA LYS A 106 1.06 -17.89 21.43
C LYS A 106 1.79 -19.04 22.14
N LYS A 107 2.68 -19.76 21.44
CA LYS A 107 3.47 -20.87 22.03
C LYS A 107 4.73 -20.37 22.73
N LEU A 108 5.11 -19.10 22.54
CA LEU A 108 6.30 -18.52 23.14
C LEU A 108 6.03 -17.96 24.53
N ASN A 109 7.06 -17.95 25.38
CA ASN A 109 6.98 -17.29 26.67
C ASN A 109 7.20 -15.77 26.52
N LEU A 110 6.14 -15.06 26.17
CA LEU A 110 6.16 -13.60 25.94
C LEU A 110 5.69 -12.81 27.18
N PRO A 111 6.03 -11.50 27.26
CA PRO A 111 5.50 -10.60 28.29
C PRO A 111 3.97 -10.55 28.30
N ASN A 112 3.36 -10.30 29.47
CA ASN A 112 1.90 -10.30 29.63
C ASN A 112 1.18 -9.30 28.73
N ALA A 113 1.77 -8.13 28.48
CA ALA A 113 1.21 -7.14 27.55
C ALA A 113 1.05 -7.73 26.13
N VAL A 114 2.11 -8.37 25.61
CA VAL A 114 2.08 -9.01 24.29
C VAL A 114 1.09 -10.18 24.25
N LYS A 115 0.98 -10.95 25.35
CA LYS A 115 -0.02 -12.03 25.46
C LYS A 115 -1.45 -11.49 25.43
N ALA A 116 -1.71 -10.32 26.03
CA ALA A 116 -3.02 -9.69 25.96
C ALA A 116 -3.39 -9.33 24.51
N ASP A 117 -2.47 -8.71 23.75
CA ASP A 117 -2.67 -8.39 22.34
C ASP A 117 -2.87 -9.64 21.47
N LEU A 118 -2.10 -10.70 21.73
CA LEU A 118 -2.23 -11.98 21.01
C LEU A 118 -3.59 -12.66 21.27
N ASN A 119 -4.19 -12.42 22.44
CA ASN A 119 -5.48 -12.98 22.81
C ASN A 119 -6.67 -12.13 22.35
N SER A 120 -6.43 -10.87 21.94
CA SER A 120 -7.44 -10.07 21.26
C SER A 120 -7.86 -10.72 19.94
N GLU A 121 -9.15 -10.72 19.62
CA GLU A 121 -9.65 -11.21 18.34
C GLU A 121 -9.19 -10.31 17.18
N ASP A 122 -9.05 -9.01 17.43
CA ASP A 122 -8.72 -8.00 16.42
C ASP A 122 -7.22 -7.86 16.15
N GLY A 123 -6.36 -8.39 17.03
CA GLY A 123 -4.91 -8.28 16.89
C GLY A 123 -4.38 -9.02 15.66
N VAL A 124 -3.74 -8.29 14.73
CA VAL A 124 -3.06 -8.83 13.55
C VAL A 124 -1.56 -8.61 13.70
N PHE A 125 -0.76 -9.64 13.41
CA PHE A 125 0.69 -9.64 13.63
C PHE A 125 1.40 -10.02 12.33
N GLY A 126 2.52 -9.39 12.01
CA GLY A 126 3.28 -9.70 10.79
C GLY A 126 4.09 -8.53 10.28
N ARG A 127 5.02 -8.80 9.38
CA ARG A 127 5.79 -7.76 8.70
C ARG A 127 4.89 -7.00 7.74
N GLY A 128 4.98 -5.68 7.77
CA GLY A 128 4.17 -4.80 6.93
C GLY A 128 2.75 -4.58 7.43
N VAL A 129 2.31 -5.27 8.49
CA VAL A 129 0.94 -5.16 9.02
C VAL A 129 0.61 -3.73 9.41
N ASN A 130 1.40 -3.17 10.33
CA ASN A 130 1.22 -1.80 10.80
C ASN A 130 1.92 -0.79 9.90
N ASP A 131 3.06 -1.17 9.32
CA ASP A 131 3.97 -0.27 8.62
C ASP A 131 4.24 -0.74 7.18
N MET A 132 3.45 -0.34 6.19
CA MET A 132 2.14 0.32 6.34
C MET A 132 1.05 -0.28 5.45
N LYS A 133 1.08 -1.59 5.20
CA LYS A 133 0.18 -2.26 4.25
C LYS A 133 -1.30 -2.19 4.66
N ALA A 134 -1.61 -2.09 5.95
CA ALA A 134 -2.97 -1.77 6.38
C ALA A 134 -3.44 -0.39 5.86
N GLY A 135 -2.58 0.62 5.90
CA GLY A 135 -2.84 1.95 5.35
C GLY A 135 -3.02 1.93 3.83
N ILE A 136 -2.22 1.14 3.12
CA ILE A 136 -2.41 0.93 1.66
C ILE A 136 -3.76 0.28 1.37
N ALA A 137 -4.13 -0.78 2.11
CA ALA A 137 -5.41 -1.45 1.93
C ALA A 137 -6.60 -0.49 2.13
N ILE A 138 -6.56 0.33 3.19
CA ILE A 138 -7.58 1.35 3.47
C ILE A 138 -7.62 2.39 2.35
N SER A 139 -6.46 2.83 1.85
CA SER A 139 -6.35 3.83 0.78
C SER A 139 -6.93 3.31 -0.54
N LEU A 140 -6.58 2.09 -0.94
CA LEU A 140 -7.13 1.43 -2.13
C LEU A 140 -8.64 1.21 -1.99
N TYR A 141 -9.10 0.76 -0.83
CA TYR A 141 -10.53 0.56 -0.60
C TYR A 141 -11.30 1.88 -0.71
N THR A 142 -10.75 2.96 -0.14
CA THR A 142 -11.29 4.31 -0.27
C THR A 142 -11.32 4.76 -1.72
N LEU A 143 -10.24 4.56 -2.47
CA LEU A 143 -10.19 4.86 -3.90
C LEU A 143 -11.30 4.13 -4.68
N PHE A 144 -11.44 2.82 -4.50
CA PHE A 144 -12.42 2.01 -5.24
C PHE A 144 -13.86 2.31 -4.84
N ASN A 145 -14.10 2.70 -3.59
CA ASN A 145 -15.45 2.83 -3.04
C ASN A 145 -15.89 4.28 -2.76
N ASN A 146 -15.03 5.29 -2.96
CA ASN A 146 -15.44 6.68 -2.82
C ASN A 146 -16.59 6.99 -3.77
N LYS A 147 -17.64 7.59 -3.21
CA LYS A 147 -18.84 8.07 -3.91
C LYS A 147 -18.99 9.59 -3.81
N ASP A 148 -18.13 10.27 -3.05
CA ASP A 148 -18.15 11.72 -2.99
C ASP A 148 -17.58 12.28 -4.28
N GLU A 149 -18.46 12.86 -5.10
CA GLU A 149 -18.09 13.49 -6.37
C GLU A 149 -17.57 14.91 -6.16
N ASN A 150 -17.55 15.47 -4.95
CA ASN A 150 -17.04 16.81 -4.70
C ASN A 150 -15.51 16.88 -4.68
N VAL A 151 -14.83 15.73 -4.72
CA VAL A 151 -13.38 15.62 -4.60
C VAL A 151 -12.84 14.51 -5.51
N ASN A 152 -11.66 14.72 -6.08
CA ASN A 152 -10.87 13.67 -6.71
C ASN A 152 -10.08 12.92 -5.65
N ILE A 153 -9.96 11.60 -5.81
CA ILE A 153 -9.06 10.79 -4.98
C ILE A 153 -7.88 10.38 -5.85
N LEU A 154 -6.68 10.81 -5.46
CA LEU A 154 -5.43 10.38 -6.07
C LEU A 154 -4.71 9.43 -5.11
N PHE A 155 -4.59 8.16 -5.48
CA PHE A 155 -3.75 7.20 -4.77
C PHE A 155 -2.31 7.28 -5.30
N LEU A 156 -1.35 7.14 -4.38
CA LEU A 156 0.08 7.14 -4.67
C LEU A 156 0.81 6.08 -3.80
N GLY A 157 1.17 4.95 -4.39
CA GLY A 157 1.98 3.91 -3.77
C GLY A 157 3.45 4.09 -4.10
N VAL A 158 4.30 4.26 -3.09
CA VAL A 158 5.74 4.54 -3.26
C VAL A 158 6.63 3.42 -2.71
N HIS A 159 7.85 3.33 -3.22
CA HIS A 159 8.89 2.41 -2.76
C HIS A 159 9.96 3.12 -1.92
N ASP A 160 10.81 2.31 -1.29
CA ASP A 160 12.06 2.68 -0.63
C ASP A 160 11.91 3.62 0.58
N GLU A 161 10.73 3.75 1.19
CA GLU A 161 10.49 4.72 2.27
C GLU A 161 11.33 4.40 3.51
N GLU A 162 11.45 3.12 3.86
CA GLU A 162 12.19 2.61 5.03
C GLU A 162 13.71 2.79 4.91
N ASN A 163 14.17 3.38 3.81
CA ASN A 163 15.58 3.67 3.55
C ASN A 163 15.76 5.13 3.14
N LEU A 164 15.72 5.42 1.83
CA LEU A 164 16.00 6.76 1.33
C LEU A 164 14.74 7.48 0.86
N SER A 165 13.56 6.88 0.83
CA SER A 165 12.34 7.47 0.26
C SER A 165 12.51 7.88 -1.21
N SER A 166 13.19 7.02 -1.98
CA SER A 166 13.41 7.22 -3.42
C SER A 166 12.09 7.40 -4.18
N GLY A 167 11.05 6.61 -3.85
CA GLY A 167 9.75 6.68 -4.52
C GLY A 167 9.05 8.02 -4.31
N MET A 168 8.98 8.50 -3.07
CA MET A 168 8.30 9.78 -2.78
C MET A 168 9.05 10.99 -3.36
N ARG A 169 10.38 11.00 -3.35
CA ARG A 169 11.15 12.08 -3.98
C ARG A 169 10.88 12.18 -5.48
N GLN A 170 10.80 11.04 -6.16
CA GLN A 170 10.57 11.01 -7.60
C GLN A 170 9.11 11.32 -7.94
N SER A 171 8.17 10.96 -7.06
CA SER A 171 6.74 11.20 -7.28
C SER A 171 6.40 12.69 -7.34
N VAL A 172 7.24 13.59 -6.81
CA VAL A 172 7.04 15.05 -6.92
C VAL A 172 6.87 15.49 -8.39
N ASN A 173 7.69 14.95 -9.30
CA ASN A 173 7.58 15.26 -10.73
C ASN A 173 6.29 14.69 -11.33
N LEU A 174 5.93 13.46 -10.95
CA LEU A 174 4.66 12.85 -11.36
C LEU A 174 3.47 13.69 -10.88
N LEU A 175 3.47 14.16 -9.64
CA LEU A 175 2.41 15.01 -9.09
C LEU A 175 2.27 16.31 -9.89
N VAL A 176 3.36 16.96 -10.29
CA VAL A 176 3.29 18.13 -11.18
C VAL A 176 2.64 17.77 -12.52
N GLN A 177 3.07 16.66 -13.15
CA GLN A 177 2.51 16.21 -14.42
C GLN A 177 1.01 15.86 -14.32
N LEU A 178 0.59 15.16 -13.27
CA LEU A 178 -0.81 14.81 -13.04
C LEU A 178 -1.65 16.05 -12.77
N LYS A 179 -1.11 17.01 -12.01
CA LYS A 179 -1.77 18.29 -11.73
C LYS A 179 -2.11 19.02 -13.01
N GLU A 180 -1.14 19.15 -13.91
CA GLU A 180 -1.31 19.82 -15.20
C GLU A 180 -2.23 19.03 -16.13
N LYS A 181 -1.99 17.71 -16.27
CA LYS A 181 -2.75 16.84 -17.17
C LYS A 181 -4.24 16.77 -16.84
N TYR A 182 -4.60 16.72 -15.56
CA TYR A 182 -6.00 16.55 -15.12
C TYR A 182 -6.60 17.80 -14.50
N ASN A 183 -5.87 18.92 -14.48
CA ASN A 183 -6.27 20.19 -13.85
C ASN A 183 -6.66 20.01 -12.36
N LEU A 184 -5.74 19.48 -11.56
CA LEU A 184 -5.97 19.14 -10.15
C LEU A 184 -5.58 20.28 -9.20
N GLU A 185 -6.28 20.38 -8.08
CA GLU A 185 -5.95 21.23 -6.94
C GLU A 185 -5.70 20.36 -5.72
N TYR A 186 -4.43 20.14 -5.38
CA TYR A 186 -4.05 19.36 -4.20
C TYR A 186 -4.37 20.14 -2.94
N SER A 187 -5.19 19.55 -2.08
CA SER A 187 -5.41 20.01 -0.72
C SER A 187 -4.61 19.11 0.22
N LEU A 188 -3.67 19.70 0.95
CA LEU A 188 -3.03 19.03 2.08
C LEU A 188 -4.06 18.92 3.20
N MET A 189 -4.21 17.72 3.76
CA MET A 189 -4.95 17.50 5.00
C MET A 189 -3.95 17.10 6.09
#